data_AF-A0A7L2ITL1-F1
#
_entry.id   AF-A0A7L2ITL1-F1
#
_cell.length_a   1.000
_cell.length_b   1.000
_cell.length_c   1.000
_cell.angle_alpha   90.00
_cell.angle_beta   90.00
_cell.angle_gamma   90.00
#
_symmetry.space_group_name_H-M   'P 1'
#
loop_
_entity.id
_entity.type
_entity.pdbx_description
1 polymer ?
#
loop_
_entity_poly.entity_id
_entity_poly.type
_entity_poly.pdbx_seq_one_letter_code
_entity_poly.pdbx_strand_id
1 'polypeptide(L)'
;MQVCRNVLLDPQLVPGGGATEMAVAHALTERSKGMTGVEQWPYRAVAQALEVIPRTLIQNCGASTIRVLTSLRAKHTQEGSQTWGVNGESGALVDMKELGIWEPLAVKLQTYKTAVE
;
A
#
# COMPACT_ATOMS: atom_id res chain seq x y z
N MET A 1 4.31 -21.94 8.99
CA MET A 1 2.99 -21.73 9.62
C MET A 1 2.86 -20.41 10.41
N GLN A 2 3.76 -19.43 10.26
CA GLN A 2 3.67 -18.19 11.04
C GLN A 2 2.48 -17.31 10.64
N VAL A 3 2.18 -17.21 9.33
CA VAL A 3 1.01 -16.47 8.84
C VAL A 3 -0.31 -17.05 9.35
N CYS A 4 -0.47 -18.38 9.36
CA CYS A 4 -1.67 -19.02 9.90
C CYS A 4 -1.84 -18.75 11.39
N ARG A 5 -0.73 -18.79 12.16
CA ARG A 5 -0.74 -18.43 13.59
C ARG A 5 -1.17 -16.98 13.79
N ASN A 6 -0.68 -16.05 12.97
CA ASN A 6 -1.03 -14.65 13.09
C ASN A 6 -2.52 -14.43 12.84
N VAL A 7 -3.10 -15.10 11.83
CA VAL A 7 -4.55 -15.03 11.55
C VAL A 7 -5.38 -15.65 12.68
N LEU A 8 -4.90 -16.73 13.31
CA LEU A 8 -5.59 -17.33 14.46
C LEU A 8 -5.60 -16.42 15.69
N LEU A 9 -4.53 -15.64 15.92
CA LEU A 9 -4.42 -14.72 17.05
C LEU A 9 -5.09 -13.37 16.78
N ASP A 10 -4.99 -12.89 15.54
CA ASP A 10 -5.60 -11.65 15.07
C ASP A 10 -6.24 -11.90 13.68
N PRO A 11 -7.57 -12.07 13.60
CA PRO A 11 -8.27 -12.45 12.38
C PRO A 11 -8.44 -11.30 11.37
N GLN A 12 -7.75 -10.17 11.56
CA GLN A 12 -7.82 -9.03 10.65
C GLN A 12 -6.87 -9.18 9.46
N LEU A 13 -7.40 -8.89 8.27
CA LEU A 13 -6.70 -8.99 6.99
C LEU A 13 -6.77 -7.67 6.23
N VAL A 14 -5.75 -7.39 5.44
CA VAL A 14 -5.64 -6.20 4.57
C VAL A 14 -5.27 -6.60 3.14
N PRO A 15 -5.68 -5.81 2.12
CA PRO A 15 -5.41 -6.15 0.72
C PRO A 15 -3.90 -6.10 0.42
N GLY A 16 -3.40 -7.13 -0.24
CA GLY A 16 -1.98 -7.26 -0.59
C GLY A 16 -1.58 -6.47 -1.84
N GLY A 17 -0.54 -6.93 -2.54
CA GLY A 17 -0.14 -6.38 -3.85
C GLY A 17 0.24 -4.89 -3.85
N GLY A 18 0.64 -4.35 -2.69
CA GLY A 18 0.95 -2.92 -2.54
C GLY A 18 -0.28 -2.00 -2.41
N ALA A 19 -1.48 -2.58 -2.30
CA ALA A 19 -2.73 -1.82 -2.13
C ALA A 19 -2.76 -1.09 -0.78
N THR A 20 -2.47 -1.80 0.31
CA THR A 20 -2.44 -1.23 1.67
C THR A 20 -1.43 -0.08 1.76
N GLU A 21 -0.22 -0.26 1.23
CA GLU A 21 0.82 0.77 1.23
C GLU A 21 0.39 2.03 0.47
N MET A 22 -0.26 1.86 -0.69
CA MET A 22 -0.78 3.00 -1.46
C MET A 22 -1.91 3.71 -0.73
N ALA A 23 -2.82 2.97 -0.09
CA ALA A 23 -3.92 3.55 0.67
C ALA A 23 -3.41 4.39 1.85
N VAL A 24 -2.41 3.87 2.57
CA VAL A 24 -1.76 4.61 3.67
C VAL A 24 -0.99 5.82 3.15
N ALA A 25 -0.26 5.68 2.03
CA ALA A 25 0.43 6.80 1.40
C ALA A 25 -0.54 7.92 0.98
N HIS A 26 -1.69 7.57 0.42
CA HIS A 26 -2.75 8.52 0.08
C HIS A 26 -3.30 9.22 1.32
N ALA A 27 -3.65 8.45 2.38
CA ALA A 27 -4.16 9.01 3.63
C ALA A 27 -3.17 9.98 4.31
N LEU A 28 -1.87 9.63 4.35
CA LEU A 28 -0.81 10.50 4.87
C LEU A 28 -0.65 11.77 4.02
N THR A 29 -0.76 11.65 2.70
CA THR A 29 -0.70 12.78 1.78
C THR A 29 -1.88 13.73 2.01
N GLU A 30 -3.10 13.23 2.11
CA GLU A 30 -4.28 14.05 2.42
C GLU A 30 -4.16 14.71 3.81
N ARG A 31 -3.68 13.97 4.81
CA ARG A 31 -3.44 14.53 6.14
C ARG A 31 -2.41 15.67 6.09
N SER A 32 -1.35 15.52 5.29
CA SER A 32 -0.33 16.56 5.12
C SER A 32 -0.87 17.86 4.53
N LYS A 33 -1.92 17.81 3.69
CA LYS A 33 -2.53 19.01 3.09
C LYS A 33 -3.29 19.84 4.12
N GLY A 34 -3.80 19.22 5.17
CA GLY A 34 -4.46 19.92 6.28
C GLY A 34 -3.49 20.53 7.29
N MET A 35 -2.18 20.28 7.17
CA MET A 35 -1.17 20.79 8.08
C MET A 35 -0.48 22.03 7.50
N THR A 36 -0.22 23.03 8.32
CA THR A 36 0.48 24.26 7.93
C THR A 36 1.90 24.26 8.50
N GLY A 37 2.89 24.66 7.69
CA GLY A 37 4.27 24.83 8.15
C GLY A 37 5.17 23.62 7.88
N VAL A 38 6.23 23.47 8.68
CA VAL A 38 7.32 22.49 8.44
C VAL A 38 6.88 21.05 8.76
N GLU A 39 5.85 20.88 9.59
CA GLU A 39 5.33 19.57 9.99
C GLU A 39 4.72 18.76 8.82
N GLN A 40 4.40 19.41 7.70
CA GLN A 40 3.87 18.71 6.51
C GLN A 40 4.94 17.82 5.84
N TRP A 41 6.23 18.17 5.96
CA TRP A 41 7.30 17.52 5.19
C TRP A 41 7.55 16.07 5.63
N PRO A 42 7.62 15.75 6.94
CA PRO A 42 7.73 14.36 7.39
C PRO A 42 6.59 13.47 6.89
N TYR A 43 5.34 13.95 6.94
CA TYR A 43 4.18 13.17 6.47
C TYR A 43 4.30 12.83 4.98
N ARG A 44 4.69 13.83 4.15
CA ARG A 44 4.91 13.61 2.72
C ARG A 44 6.07 12.67 2.45
N ALA A 45 7.16 12.76 3.24
CA ALA A 45 8.31 11.88 3.10
C ALA A 45 7.93 10.41 3.39
N VAL A 46 7.18 10.16 4.47
CA VAL A 46 6.69 8.80 4.80
C VAL A 46 5.71 8.30 3.74
N ALA A 47 4.79 9.14 3.27
CA ALA A 47 3.88 8.78 2.18
C ALA A 47 4.64 8.34 0.92
N GLN A 48 5.66 9.11 0.52
CA GLN A 48 6.50 8.78 -0.63
C GLN A 48 7.31 7.49 -0.41
N ALA A 49 7.79 7.25 0.82
CA ALA A 49 8.53 6.04 1.16
C ALA A 49 7.66 4.78 1.02
N LEU A 50 6.40 4.82 1.46
CA LEU A 50 5.48 3.68 1.34
C LEU A 50 5.22 3.27 -0.11
N GLU A 51 5.26 4.22 -1.04
CA GLU A 51 5.11 3.91 -2.47
C GLU A 51 6.27 3.10 -3.06
N VAL A 52 7.40 2.94 -2.35
CA VAL A 52 8.52 2.11 -2.82
C VAL A 52 8.09 0.65 -2.99
N ILE A 53 7.14 0.16 -2.18
CA ILE A 53 6.67 -1.22 -2.21
C ILE A 53 5.90 -1.51 -3.51
N PRO A 54 4.80 -0.79 -3.84
CA PRO A 54 4.12 -1.00 -5.13
C PRO A 54 5.03 -0.68 -6.31
N ARG A 55 5.93 0.31 -6.20
CA ARG A 55 6.92 0.62 -7.24
C ARG A 55 7.84 -0.58 -7.54
N THR A 56 8.36 -1.22 -6.49
CA THR A 56 9.23 -2.40 -6.60
C THR A 56 8.48 -3.58 -7.19
N LEU A 57 7.23 -3.81 -6.76
CA LEU A 57 6.38 -4.84 -7.35
C LEU A 57 6.20 -4.64 -8.86
N ILE A 58 5.86 -3.42 -9.30
CA ILE A 58 5.69 -3.11 -10.73
C ILE A 58 6.98 -3.35 -11.50
N GLN A 59 8.12 -2.91 -10.94
CA GLN A 59 9.43 -3.10 -11.56
C GLN A 59 9.78 -4.59 -11.71
N ASN A 60 9.50 -5.40 -10.69
CA ASN A 60 9.72 -6.85 -10.73
C ASN A 60 8.83 -7.54 -11.77
N CYS A 61 7.65 -6.99 -12.07
CA CYS A 61 6.77 -7.50 -13.13
C CYS A 61 7.23 -7.10 -14.55
N GLY A 62 8.29 -6.30 -14.69
CA GLY A 62 8.73 -5.78 -15.99
C GLY A 62 7.79 -4.75 -16.63
N ALA A 63 6.81 -4.24 -15.87
CA ALA A 63 5.85 -3.25 -16.34
C ALA A 63 6.40 -1.82 -16.24
N SER A 64 5.77 -0.88 -16.94
CA SER A 64 6.16 0.52 -16.89
C SER A 64 5.87 1.14 -15.52
N THR A 65 6.89 1.21 -14.67
CA THR A 65 6.80 1.71 -13.29
C THR A 65 6.10 3.06 -13.17
N ILE A 66 6.45 4.01 -14.03
CA ILE A 66 5.87 5.37 -14.00
C ILE A 66 4.39 5.35 -14.34
N ARG A 67 4.00 4.67 -15.43
CA ARG A 67 2.60 4.64 -15.90
C ARG A 67 1.69 3.92 -14.91
N VAL A 68 2.11 2.74 -14.45
CA VAL A 68 1.29 1.90 -13.56
C VAL A 68 1.19 2.53 -12.18
N LEU A 69 2.28 3.08 -11.62
CA LEU A 69 2.23 3.75 -10.31
C LEU A 69 1.35 5.01 -10.35
N THR A 70 1.43 5.81 -11.42
CA THR A 70 0.56 6.99 -11.59
C THR A 70 -0.91 6.58 -11.69
N SER A 71 -1.19 5.50 -12.43
CA SER A 71 -2.54 4.95 -12.54
C SER A 71 -3.05 4.40 -11.20
N LEU A 72 -2.17 3.79 -10.40
CA LEU A 72 -2.49 3.26 -9.07
C LEU A 72 -2.84 4.40 -8.10
N ARG A 73 -2.03 5.47 -8.07
CA ARG A 73 -2.33 6.69 -7.28
C ARG A 73 -3.68 7.29 -7.66
N ALA A 74 -3.96 7.40 -8.96
CA ALA A 74 -5.23 7.95 -9.45
C ALA A 74 -6.43 7.07 -9.04
N LYS A 75 -6.27 5.75 -9.04
CA LYS A 75 -7.31 4.84 -8.52
C LYS A 75 -7.54 5.01 -7.03
N HIS A 76 -6.49 5.11 -6.22
CA HIS A 76 -6.60 5.27 -4.76
C HIS A 76 -7.19 6.62 -4.32
N THR A 77 -7.35 7.58 -5.23
CA THR A 77 -8.09 8.82 -4.97
C THR A 77 -9.61 8.64 -5.09
N GLN A 78 -10.08 7.56 -5.73
CA GLN A 78 -11.49 7.26 -5.89
C GLN A 78 -12.04 6.56 -4.64
N GLU A 79 -13.29 6.88 -4.28
CA GLU A 79 -13.96 6.27 -3.14
C GLU A 79 -14.11 4.74 -3.34
N GLY A 80 -13.87 3.97 -2.28
CA GLY A 80 -13.95 2.50 -2.32
C GLY A 80 -12.81 1.78 -3.05
N SER A 81 -11.79 2.49 -3.54
CA SER A 81 -10.70 1.90 -4.37
C SER A 81 -9.44 1.52 -3.59
N GLN A 82 -9.54 1.38 -2.26
CA GLN A 82 -8.40 1.08 -1.37
C GLN A 82 -7.83 -0.33 -1.54
N THR A 83 -8.60 -1.25 -2.15
CA THR A 83 -8.20 -2.65 -2.38
C THR A 83 -7.46 -2.86 -3.69
N TRP A 84 -7.31 -1.82 -4.52
CA TRP A 84 -6.59 -1.93 -5.78
C TRP A 84 -5.09 -2.05 -5.55
N GLY A 85 -4.46 -3.05 -6.15
CA GLY A 85 -3.02 -3.27 -6.07
C GLY A 85 -2.43 -3.61 -7.42
N VAL A 86 -1.20 -4.11 -7.39
CA VAL A 86 -0.46 -4.57 -8.56
C VAL A 86 -0.48 -6.09 -8.56
N ASN A 87 -0.91 -6.68 -9.67
CA ASN A 87 -0.80 -8.12 -9.88
C ASN A 87 0.65 -8.48 -10.25
N GLY A 88 1.25 -9.39 -9.48
CA GLY A 88 2.64 -9.83 -9.65
C GLY A 88 2.92 -10.62 -10.94
N GLU A 89 1.91 -11.18 -11.59
CA GLU A 89 2.06 -11.98 -12.81
C GLU A 89 1.90 -11.14 -14.08
N SER A 90 0.89 -10.26 -14.10
CA SER A 90 0.55 -9.45 -15.28
C SER A 90 1.16 -8.05 -15.23
N GLY A 91 1.59 -7.57 -14.05
CA GLY A 91 2.00 -6.18 -13.85
C GLY A 91 0.87 -5.15 -14.01
N ALA A 92 -0.38 -5.62 -14.13
CA ALA A 92 -1.56 -4.79 -14.28
C ALA A 92 -2.17 -4.43 -12.91
N LEU A 93 -2.99 -3.37 -12.91
CA LEU A 93 -3.77 -3.00 -11.73
C LEU A 93 -5.02 -3.86 -11.64
N VAL A 94 -5.21 -4.52 -10.50
CA VAL A 94 -6.36 -5.40 -10.25
C VAL A 94 -6.87 -5.15 -8.82
N ASP A 95 -8.15 -5.41 -8.58
CA ASP A 95 -8.69 -5.42 -7.23
C ASP A 95 -8.18 -6.67 -6.49
N MET A 96 -7.46 -6.46 -5.40
CA MET A 96 -6.91 -7.55 -4.58
C MET A 96 -8.02 -8.33 -3.87
N LYS A 97 -9.20 -7.72 -3.68
CA LYS A 97 -10.37 -8.41 -3.14
C LYS A 97 -10.89 -9.47 -4.11
N GLU A 98 -10.94 -9.16 -5.40
CA GLU A 98 -11.38 -10.09 -6.45
C GLU A 98 -10.36 -11.21 -6.67
N LEU A 99 -9.06 -10.90 -6.59
CA LEU A 99 -7.99 -11.90 -6.68
C LEU A 99 -7.83 -12.75 -5.39
N GLY A 100 -8.45 -12.35 -4.28
CA GLY A 100 -8.32 -13.03 -3.00
C GLY A 100 -6.93 -12.91 -2.36
N ILE A 101 -6.16 -11.88 -2.72
CA ILE A 101 -4.80 -11.67 -2.19
C ILE A 101 -4.88 -10.79 -0.94
N TRP A 102 -4.76 -11.45 0.21
CA TRP A 102 -4.85 -10.84 1.54
C TRP A 102 -3.61 -11.11 2.38
N GLU A 103 -3.23 -10.12 3.18
CA GLU A 103 -2.12 -10.21 4.11
C GLU A 103 -2.61 -9.97 5.55
N PRO A 104 -2.06 -10.68 6.56
CA PRO A 104 -2.45 -10.45 7.94
C PRO A 104 -2.07 -9.04 8.40
N LEU A 105 -3.01 -8.32 9.02
CA LEU A 105 -2.80 -6.97 9.51
C LEU A 105 -1.63 -6.91 10.49
N ALA A 106 -1.54 -7.90 11.39
CA ALA A 106 -0.48 -8.00 12.39
C ALA A 106 0.93 -7.91 11.78
N VAL A 107 1.13 -8.47 10.57
CA VAL A 107 2.43 -8.40 9.88
C VAL A 107 2.70 -6.97 9.42
N LYS A 108 1.74 -6.33 8.75
CA LYS A 108 1.88 -4.95 8.26
C LYS A 108 2.10 -3.93 9.37
N LEU A 109 1.34 -4.05 10.46
CA LEU A 109 1.51 -3.19 11.63
C LEU A 109 2.91 -3.32 12.21
N GLN A 110 3.41 -4.54 12.38
CA GLN A 110 4.75 -4.75 12.89
C GLN A 110 5.81 -4.18 11.94
N THR A 111 5.67 -4.43 10.63
CA THR A 111 6.58 -3.88 9.62
C THR A 111 6.66 -2.36 9.67
N TYR A 112 5.51 -1.67 9.78
CA TYR A 112 5.50 -0.21 9.84
C TYR A 112 6.07 0.32 11.15
N LYS A 113 5.76 -0.31 12.29
CA LYS A 113 6.33 0.08 13.59
C LYS A 113 7.85 0.00 13.57
N THR A 114 8.40 -1.16 13.23
CA THR A 114 9.86 -1.37 13.26
C THR A 114 10.62 -0.62 12.18
N ALA A 115 9.96 -0.21 11.09
CA ALA A 115 10.60 0.60 10.05
C ALA A 115 10.67 2.09 10.39
N VAL A 116 9.81 2.56 11.30
CA VAL A 116 9.70 3.97 11.71
C VAL A 116 10.39 4.24 13.05
N GLU A 117 10.35 3.28 13.99
CA GLU A 117 11.11 3.30 15.25
C GLU A 117 12.62 3.32 15.02
#